data_AF-A0A6A2YV21-F1
#
_entry.id   AF-A0A6A2YV21-F1
#
_cell.length_a   1.000
_cell.length_b   1.000
_cell.length_c   1.000
_cell.angle_alpha   90.00
_cell.angle_beta   90.00
_cell.angle_gamma   90.00
#
_symmetry.space_group_name_H-M   'P 1'
#
loop_
_entity.id
_entity.type
_entity.pdbx_description
1 polymer ?
#
loop_
_entity_poly.entity_id
_entity_poly.type
_entity_poly.pdbx_seq_one_letter_code
_entity_poly.pdbx_strand_id
1 'polypeptide(L)'
;MWNAAENVFSRSASFREDDDEEEALRWAALERLPTYSRVRRGIFKNIVGDSKEVDVSELEMTDQKLLLERLVNAVDDDPERFFDRMRKRFDAVHLEFPKIEVQFQNLTVESFVHVGGRALPTIPNFIFNMAEAFLRQLRLYQGRRSKLTILDGCSGIIRPSRLTLLLGPPSSGKTTFLLALAGRLGSHLQMSGKITYNGHGLKEFVPPRTSAYVSQQDRHVAEMTVRETLEFAGRCQGVGFKYDMLLELVRREKNAGIKPDEDLDIFMKSLALVGKETSLVVEYIMKILGLDLCSDTLVGDEMLKGISGGQKKRLTTGELLVGPARVLFMDEISNGLDSSTTYQIIKYLRHSTRALDGTTVISLLQPAPETYELFDDVILLCEGQILYQGPRDAALDFFSFLGFKSPERKNVADFLQEVLSKKDQEQYWSVPFRPYRYIPPGKLPKLSDPTKLGRTCRRN
;
A
#
# COMPACT_ATOMS: atom_id res chain seq x y z
N MET A 1 10.66 71.04 -7.22
CA MET A 1 9.57 70.09 -6.94
C MET A 1 9.45 69.12 -8.12
N TRP A 2 10.43 68.25 -8.32
CA TRP A 2 10.39 67.14 -9.29
C TRP A 2 11.26 65.99 -8.75
N ASN A 3 10.73 64.77 -8.88
CA ASN A 3 11.39 63.47 -8.84
C ASN A 3 11.86 62.92 -7.48
N ALA A 4 10.91 62.45 -6.67
CA ALA A 4 11.16 61.47 -5.60
C ALA A 4 10.32 60.18 -5.73
N ALA A 5 9.34 60.14 -6.65
CA ALA A 5 8.41 59.01 -6.77
C ALA A 5 8.88 57.91 -7.75
N GLU A 6 9.76 58.22 -8.71
CA GLU A 6 10.26 57.22 -9.68
C GLU A 6 11.37 56.31 -9.11
N ASN A 7 12.00 56.68 -8.00
CA ASN A 7 13.09 55.89 -7.39
C ASN A 7 12.62 54.82 -6.38
N VAL A 8 11.32 54.74 -6.08
CA VAL A 8 10.77 53.74 -5.14
C VAL A 8 10.30 52.48 -5.88
N PHE A 9 9.89 52.61 -7.15
CA PHE A 9 9.53 51.48 -8.00
C PHE A 9 10.73 50.80 -8.68
N SER A 10 11.85 51.51 -8.86
CA SER A 10 13.09 50.92 -9.40
C SER A 10 13.88 50.13 -8.37
N ARG A 11 13.79 50.48 -7.08
CA ARG A 11 14.45 49.72 -5.98
C ARG A 11 13.80 48.38 -5.65
N SER A 12 12.53 48.19 -6.00
CA SER A 12 11.82 46.91 -5.77
C SER A 12 11.97 45.95 -6.96
N ALA A 13 12.23 46.48 -8.16
CA ALA A 13 12.63 45.68 -9.32
C ALA A 13 14.08 45.21 -9.20
N SER A 14 15.01 46.10 -8.85
CA SER A 14 16.44 45.74 -8.73
C SER A 14 16.71 44.71 -7.64
N PHE A 15 16.01 44.78 -6.50
CA PHE A 15 16.20 43.82 -5.40
C PHE A 15 15.67 42.42 -5.74
N ARG A 16 14.63 42.34 -6.58
CA ARG A 16 14.13 41.06 -7.11
C ARG A 16 15.03 40.49 -8.20
N GLU A 17 15.57 41.35 -9.06
CA GLU A 17 16.56 40.96 -10.07
C GLU A 17 17.86 40.46 -9.42
N ASP A 18 18.34 41.12 -8.36
CA ASP A 18 19.52 40.69 -7.60
C ASP A 18 19.31 39.33 -6.91
N ASP A 19 18.13 39.08 -6.31
CA ASP A 19 17.78 37.79 -5.71
C ASP A 19 17.68 36.67 -6.77
N ASP A 20 17.07 36.95 -7.93
CA ASP A 20 16.95 36.00 -9.04
C ASP A 20 18.32 35.68 -9.66
N GLU A 21 19.21 36.67 -9.77
CA GLU A 21 20.60 36.49 -10.22
C GLU A 21 21.42 35.65 -9.22
N GLU A 22 21.28 35.90 -7.92
CA GLU A 22 21.98 35.13 -6.89
C GLU A 22 21.48 33.67 -6.85
N GLU A 23 20.17 33.45 -7.00
CA GLU A 23 19.58 32.10 -7.15
C GLU A 23 20.10 31.39 -8.41
N ALA A 24 20.20 32.10 -9.54
CA ALA A 24 20.74 31.54 -10.79
C ALA A 24 22.21 31.15 -10.65
N LEU A 25 23.02 31.94 -9.94
CA LEU A 25 24.43 31.63 -9.66
C LEU A 25 24.57 30.40 -8.77
N ARG A 26 23.75 30.27 -7.71
CA ARG A 26 23.73 29.10 -6.83
C ARG A 26 23.32 27.83 -7.59
N TRP A 27 22.32 27.94 -8.46
CA TRP A 27 21.92 26.82 -9.31
C TRP A 27 23.01 26.40 -10.30
N ALA A 28 23.67 27.36 -10.94
CA ALA A 28 24.78 27.10 -11.84
C ALA A 28 25.98 26.44 -11.11
N ALA A 29 26.23 26.81 -9.85
CA ALA A 29 27.23 26.17 -9.02
C ALA A 29 26.88 24.69 -8.74
N LEU A 30 25.62 24.40 -8.38
CA LEU A 30 25.12 23.03 -8.20
C LEU A 30 25.22 22.21 -9.48
N GLU A 31 24.92 22.76 -10.65
CA GLU A 31 25.00 22.03 -11.92
C GLU A 31 26.42 21.65 -12.33
N ARG A 32 27.44 22.41 -11.88
CA ARG A 32 28.86 22.09 -12.10
C ARG A 32 29.31 20.88 -11.28
N LEU A 33 28.60 20.52 -10.21
CA LEU A 33 28.95 19.36 -9.41
C LEU A 33 28.76 18.04 -10.18
N PRO A 34 29.56 17.01 -9.87
CA PRO A 34 29.30 15.65 -10.33
C PRO A 34 27.90 15.18 -9.90
N THR A 35 27.26 14.33 -10.71
CA THR A 35 25.88 13.84 -10.44
C THR A 35 25.72 13.25 -9.04
N TYR A 36 26.73 12.51 -8.57
CA TYR A 36 26.75 11.96 -7.21
C TYR A 36 26.64 13.02 -6.11
N SER A 37 27.36 14.13 -6.25
CA SER A 37 27.32 15.24 -5.30
C SER A 37 26.03 16.05 -5.42
N ARG A 38 25.49 16.20 -6.64
CA ARG A 38 24.19 16.86 -6.89
C ARG A 38 23.02 16.16 -6.21
N VAL A 39 23.06 14.84 -6.10
CA VAL A 39 22.03 14.06 -5.40
C VAL A 39 22.04 14.32 -3.89
N ARG A 40 23.17 14.77 -3.33
CA ARG A 40 23.30 15.08 -1.89
C ARG A 40 22.99 16.51 -1.53
N ARG A 41 23.01 17.44 -2.49
CA ARG A 41 22.85 18.87 -2.24
C ARG A 41 21.60 19.43 -2.88
N GLY A 42 20.95 20.39 -2.24
CA GLY A 42 19.76 21.08 -2.75
C GLY A 42 19.78 22.56 -2.37
N ILE A 43 18.85 23.33 -2.95
CA ILE A 43 18.59 24.71 -2.55
C ILE A 43 17.39 24.68 -1.60
N PHE A 44 17.55 25.19 -0.39
CA PHE A 44 16.50 25.30 0.60
C PHE A 44 16.17 26.76 0.87
N LYS A 45 14.88 27.11 0.87
CA LYS A 45 14.41 28.45 1.24
C LYS A 45 14.09 28.50 2.73
N ASN A 46 14.73 29.38 3.47
CA ASN A 46 14.43 29.60 4.89
C ASN A 46 13.08 30.33 5.08
N ILE A 47 12.64 30.51 6.33
CA ILE A 47 11.41 31.25 6.68
C ILE A 47 11.45 32.71 6.20
N VAL A 48 12.64 33.30 6.17
CA VAL A 48 12.88 34.71 5.78
C VAL A 48 12.85 34.89 4.26
N GLY A 49 12.86 33.80 3.48
CA GLY A 49 12.91 33.83 2.00
C GLY A 49 14.29 33.53 1.44
N ASP A 50 15.35 33.61 2.26
CA ASP A 50 16.72 33.37 1.82
C ASP A 50 16.94 31.93 1.35
N SER A 51 17.45 31.78 0.13
CA SER A 51 17.86 30.52 -0.47
C SER A 51 19.27 30.13 0.00
N LYS A 52 19.42 28.96 0.63
CA LYS A 52 20.73 28.41 1.03
C LYS A 52 21.00 27.07 0.32
N GLU A 53 22.23 26.87 -0.15
CA GLU A 53 22.70 25.55 -0.56
C GLU A 53 22.90 24.69 0.70
N VAL A 54 22.27 23.51 0.73
CA VAL A 54 22.32 22.59 1.86
C VAL A 54 22.72 21.20 1.41
N ASP A 55 23.52 20.51 2.22
CA ASP A 55 23.59 19.06 2.14
C ASP A 55 22.30 18.49 2.77
N VAL A 56 21.55 17.74 1.97
CA VAL A 56 20.28 17.13 2.37
C VAL A 56 20.49 16.17 3.53
N SER A 57 21.66 15.55 3.62
CA SER A 57 22.02 14.70 4.75
C SER A 57 22.36 15.49 6.02
N GLU A 58 22.53 16.81 5.96
CA GLU A 58 22.88 17.67 7.11
C GLU A 58 21.72 18.57 7.56
N LEU A 59 20.57 18.55 6.88
CA LEU A 59 19.36 19.28 7.26
C LEU A 59 18.96 19.11 8.74
N GLU A 60 18.79 20.23 9.44
CA GLU A 60 18.33 20.30 10.83
C GLU A 60 16.86 19.91 10.97
N MET A 61 16.44 19.46 12.14
CA MET A 61 15.05 19.05 12.41
C MET A 61 14.02 20.18 12.18
N THR A 62 14.41 21.42 12.47
CA THR A 62 13.63 22.63 12.23
C THR A 62 13.39 22.85 10.74
N ASP A 63 14.44 22.77 9.93
CA ASP A 63 14.36 22.90 8.47
C ASP A 63 13.54 21.75 7.86
N GLN A 64 13.70 20.53 8.37
CA GLN A 64 12.93 19.37 7.95
C GLN A 64 11.43 19.55 8.20
N LYS A 65 11.05 20.04 9.39
CA LYS A 65 9.66 20.34 9.72
C LYS A 65 9.09 21.42 8.81
N LEU A 66 9.84 22.51 8.59
CA LEU A 66 9.41 23.58 7.70
C LEU A 66 9.18 23.08 6.27
N LEU A 67 10.10 22.26 5.74
CA LEU A 67 9.97 21.63 4.42
C LEU A 67 8.70 20.78 4.33
N LEU A 68 8.47 19.93 5.34
CA LEU A 68 7.26 19.10 5.40
C LEU A 68 6.00 19.94 5.54
N GLU A 69 6.02 21.03 6.30
CA GLU A 69 4.89 21.96 6.36
C GLU A 69 4.63 22.61 5.00
N ARG A 70 5.66 23.01 4.24
CA ARG A 70 5.45 23.56 2.90
C ARG A 70 4.97 22.52 1.89
N LEU A 71 5.49 21.31 1.95
CA LEU A 71 5.10 20.25 1.01
C LEU A 71 3.74 19.65 1.32
N VAL A 72 3.41 19.52 2.61
CA VAL A 72 2.24 18.79 3.11
C VAL A 72 1.13 19.72 3.61
N ASN A 73 1.45 20.87 4.23
CA ASN A 73 0.45 21.85 4.73
C ASN A 73 0.21 23.05 3.82
N ALA A 74 1.15 23.46 2.94
CA ALA A 74 0.84 24.51 1.95
C ALA A 74 -0.18 24.02 0.89
N VAL A 75 -0.54 22.74 0.97
CA VAL A 75 -1.60 22.10 0.21
C VAL A 75 -2.68 21.72 1.22
N ASP A 76 -3.64 22.60 1.47
CA ASP A 76 -4.86 22.26 2.20
C ASP A 76 -5.41 20.90 1.73
N ASP A 77 -5.36 19.89 2.60
CA ASP A 77 -6.04 18.58 2.54
C ASP A 77 -5.91 17.67 1.30
N ASP A 78 -4.99 17.95 0.36
CA ASP A 78 -4.92 17.17 -0.88
C ASP A 78 -3.59 16.44 -1.16
N PRO A 79 -3.39 15.22 -0.62
CA PRO A 79 -2.24 14.36 -0.98
C PRO A 79 -2.11 14.12 -2.49
N GLU A 80 -3.20 14.24 -3.26
CA GLU A 80 -3.20 14.12 -4.72
C GLU A 80 -2.20 15.07 -5.38
N ARG A 81 -2.25 16.37 -5.05
CA ARG A 81 -1.39 17.39 -5.66
C ARG A 81 0.09 17.14 -5.39
N PHE A 82 0.43 16.63 -4.20
CA PHE A 82 1.80 16.29 -3.86
C PHE A 82 2.32 15.14 -4.73
N PHE A 83 1.54 14.05 -4.84
CA PHE A 83 1.87 12.90 -5.67
C PHE A 83 1.89 13.25 -7.18
N ASP A 84 1.01 14.14 -7.63
CA ASP A 84 0.99 14.65 -9.00
C ASP A 84 2.22 15.49 -9.32
N ARG A 85 2.67 16.35 -8.40
CA ARG A 85 3.93 17.12 -8.57
C ARG A 85 5.13 16.17 -8.70
N MET A 86 5.20 15.15 -7.84
CA MET A 86 6.22 14.11 -7.97
C MET A 86 6.13 13.43 -9.34
N ARG A 87 4.95 12.97 -9.75
CA ARG A 87 4.76 12.28 -11.02
C ARG A 87 5.19 13.14 -12.22
N LYS A 88 4.73 14.40 -12.27
CA LYS A 88 5.08 15.37 -13.33
C LYS A 88 6.58 15.56 -13.47
N ARG A 89 7.33 15.57 -12.36
CA ARG A 89 8.78 15.69 -12.37
C ARG A 89 9.46 14.52 -13.12
N PHE A 90 9.03 13.29 -12.87
CA PHE A 90 9.54 12.11 -13.57
C PHE A 90 9.10 12.07 -15.04
N ASP A 91 7.84 12.41 -15.32
CA ASP A 91 7.30 12.42 -16.68
C ASP A 91 7.97 13.50 -17.56
N ALA A 92 8.38 14.63 -17.00
CA ALA A 92 9.08 15.71 -17.71
C ALA A 92 10.41 15.27 -18.34
N VAL A 93 11.01 14.19 -17.83
CA VAL A 93 12.24 13.58 -18.37
C VAL A 93 12.03 12.16 -18.91
N HIS A 94 10.77 11.77 -19.14
CA HIS A 94 10.38 10.45 -19.63
C HIS A 94 11.00 9.29 -18.82
N LEU A 95 11.03 9.43 -17.49
CA LEU A 95 11.56 8.41 -16.60
C LEU A 95 10.42 7.62 -15.97
N GLU A 96 10.23 6.38 -16.42
CA GLU A 96 9.16 5.50 -15.92
C GLU A 96 9.58 4.73 -14.67
N PHE A 97 8.62 4.56 -13.75
CA PHE A 97 8.81 3.69 -12.59
C PHE A 97 8.66 2.20 -12.98
N PRO A 98 9.51 1.29 -12.47
CA PRO A 98 9.41 -0.15 -12.76
C PRO A 98 8.11 -0.84 -12.31
N LYS A 99 7.14 -1.00 -13.21
CA LYS A 99 5.82 -1.58 -12.94
C LYS A 99 5.90 -3.08 -12.61
N ILE A 100 5.14 -3.54 -11.61
CA ILE A 100 5.09 -4.96 -11.23
C ILE A 100 3.66 -5.49 -11.34
N GLU A 101 3.40 -6.30 -12.36
CA GLU A 101 2.18 -7.05 -12.49
C GLU A 101 2.30 -8.39 -11.78
N VAL A 102 1.30 -8.71 -10.94
CA VAL A 102 1.23 -10.00 -10.23
C VAL A 102 0.19 -10.87 -10.90
N GLN A 103 0.62 -11.97 -11.52
CA GLN A 103 -0.26 -12.97 -12.11
C GLN A 103 -0.27 -14.24 -11.27
N PHE A 104 -1.42 -14.88 -11.16
CA PHE A 104 -1.58 -16.17 -10.52
C PHE A 104 -2.51 -17.07 -11.34
N GLN A 105 -2.17 -18.35 -11.45
CA GLN A 105 -2.86 -19.32 -12.29
C GLN A 105 -3.07 -20.63 -11.55
N ASN A 106 -4.31 -21.10 -11.52
CA ASN A 106 -4.76 -22.31 -10.84
C ASN A 106 -4.17 -22.45 -9.43
N LEU A 107 -4.15 -21.34 -8.67
CA LEU A 107 -3.60 -21.27 -7.33
C LEU A 107 -4.52 -22.04 -6.36
N THR A 108 -3.98 -23.13 -5.82
CA THR A 108 -4.65 -23.96 -4.83
C THR A 108 -3.76 -24.09 -3.60
N VAL A 109 -4.32 -23.83 -2.42
CA VAL A 109 -3.60 -23.91 -1.13
C VAL A 109 -4.35 -24.86 -0.21
N GLU A 110 -3.61 -25.83 0.33
CA GLU A 110 -4.16 -26.95 1.07
C GLU A 110 -3.41 -27.14 2.39
N SER A 111 -4.15 -27.52 3.42
CA SER A 111 -3.61 -27.88 4.74
C SER A 111 -4.00 -29.32 5.07
N PHE A 112 -3.13 -30.02 5.79
CA PHE A 112 -3.47 -31.34 6.34
C PHE A 112 -3.84 -31.19 7.81
N VAL A 113 -5.12 -31.37 8.12
CA VAL A 113 -5.65 -31.31 9.48
C VAL A 113 -5.87 -32.74 10.00
N HIS A 114 -5.66 -32.96 11.30
CA HIS A 114 -5.97 -34.24 11.93
C HIS A 114 -7.49 -34.35 12.13
N VAL A 115 -8.11 -35.46 11.72
CA VAL A 115 -9.57 -35.63 11.74
C VAL A 115 -10.09 -35.74 13.18
N GLY A 116 -11.14 -34.98 13.52
CA GLY A 116 -11.84 -34.99 14.81
C GLY A 116 -11.96 -33.59 15.43
N GLY A 117 -12.71 -33.41 16.52
CA GLY A 117 -12.98 -32.13 17.21
C GLY A 117 -11.76 -31.39 17.82
N ARG A 118 -10.57 -31.60 17.24
CA ARG A 118 -9.26 -31.08 17.65
C ARG A 118 -8.77 -29.92 16.77
N ALA A 119 -9.68 -29.26 16.05
CA ALA A 119 -9.36 -28.14 15.16
C ALA A 119 -8.89 -26.86 15.90
N LEU A 120 -9.13 -26.78 17.21
CA LEU A 120 -8.66 -25.70 18.08
C LEU A 120 -7.46 -26.19 18.93
N PRO A 121 -6.36 -25.42 19.02
CA PRO A 121 -5.19 -25.78 19.81
C PRO A 121 -5.51 -25.58 21.30
N THR A 122 -6.09 -26.58 21.94
CA THR A 122 -6.18 -26.65 23.39
C THR A 122 -5.03 -27.53 23.93
N ILE A 123 -4.58 -27.23 25.16
CA ILE A 123 -3.50 -27.94 25.85
C ILE A 123 -3.63 -29.48 25.79
N PRO A 124 -4.83 -30.08 25.93
CA PRO A 124 -4.98 -31.53 25.79
C PRO A 124 -4.65 -32.01 24.36
N ASN A 125 -5.07 -31.27 23.33
CA ASN A 125 -4.83 -31.63 21.93
C ASN A 125 -3.33 -31.59 21.60
N PHE A 126 -2.56 -30.71 22.23
CA PHE A 126 -1.10 -30.64 22.06
C PHE A 126 -0.38 -31.87 22.66
N ILE A 127 -0.76 -32.29 23.88
CA ILE A 127 -0.20 -33.48 24.54
C ILE A 127 -0.53 -34.75 23.73
N PHE A 128 -1.77 -34.86 23.25
CA PHE A 128 -2.17 -35.98 22.39
C PHE A 128 -1.42 -35.98 21.05
N ASN A 129 -1.22 -34.83 20.41
CA ASN A 129 -0.45 -34.73 19.17
C ASN A 129 1.04 -35.09 19.36
N MET A 130 1.63 -34.74 20.50
CA MET A 130 3.02 -35.10 20.84
C MET A 130 3.17 -36.61 21.08
N ALA A 131 2.23 -37.21 21.82
CA ALA A 131 2.20 -38.66 22.04
C ALA A 131 1.98 -39.43 20.73
N GLU A 132 1.12 -38.92 19.84
CA GLU A 132 0.85 -39.54 18.54
C GLU A 132 2.05 -39.39 17.58
N ALA A 133 2.79 -38.28 17.64
CA ALA A 133 4.05 -38.10 16.91
C ALA A 133 5.13 -39.08 17.37
N PHE A 134 5.22 -39.34 18.69
CA PHE A 134 6.11 -40.35 19.27
C PHE A 134 5.71 -41.78 18.86
N LEU A 135 4.41 -42.10 18.87
CA LEU A 135 3.88 -43.39 18.40
C LEU A 135 4.05 -43.60 16.89
N ARG A 136 4.03 -42.52 16.08
CA ARG A 136 4.38 -42.56 14.65
C ARG A 136 5.85 -42.86 14.42
N GLN A 137 6.74 -42.29 15.23
CA GLN A 137 8.18 -42.60 15.17
C GLN A 137 8.45 -44.08 15.48
N LEU A 138 7.60 -44.70 16.31
CA LEU A 138 7.59 -46.13 16.60
C LEU A 138 6.83 -46.98 15.56
N ARG A 139 6.31 -46.39 14.47
CA ARG A 139 5.49 -47.04 13.41
C ARG A 139 4.19 -47.70 13.90
N LEU A 140 3.69 -47.36 15.08
CA LEU A 140 2.52 -47.98 15.70
C LEU A 140 1.19 -47.29 15.37
N TYR A 141 1.20 -46.13 14.70
CA TYR A 141 -0.02 -45.37 14.40
C TYR A 141 0.07 -44.63 13.06
N GLN A 142 -0.93 -44.81 12.19
CA GLN A 142 -1.12 -44.02 10.97
C GLN A 142 -2.41 -43.18 11.11
N GLY A 143 -2.32 -42.03 11.79
CA GLY A 143 -3.48 -41.16 11.95
C GLY A 143 -3.97 -40.63 10.61
N ARG A 144 -5.29 -40.75 10.35
CA ARG A 144 -5.96 -40.22 9.16
C ARG A 144 -5.87 -38.69 9.15
N ARG A 145 -5.19 -38.13 8.16
CA ARG A 145 -5.20 -36.68 7.88
C ARG A 145 -6.29 -36.39 6.87
N SER A 146 -7.16 -35.42 7.16
CA SER A 146 -8.05 -34.85 6.15
C SER A 146 -7.36 -33.68 5.48
N LYS A 147 -7.56 -33.60 4.17
CA LYS A 147 -7.09 -32.50 3.34
C LYS A 147 -8.13 -31.39 3.38
N LEU A 148 -7.75 -30.22 3.89
CA LEU A 148 -8.58 -29.02 3.89
C LEU A 148 -8.08 -28.08 2.79
N THR A 149 -8.89 -27.86 1.76
CA THR A 149 -8.61 -26.88 0.72
C THR A 149 -9.01 -25.50 1.21
N ILE A 150 -8.04 -24.58 1.27
CA ILE A 150 -8.24 -23.19 1.70
C ILE A 150 -8.45 -22.29 0.50
N LEU A 151 -7.66 -22.49 -0.57
CA LEU A 151 -7.84 -21.83 -1.86
C LEU A 151 -8.00 -22.89 -2.94
N ASP A 152 -8.91 -22.69 -3.88
CA ASP A 152 -9.31 -23.69 -4.86
C ASP A 152 -9.31 -23.09 -6.28
N GLY A 153 -8.18 -23.28 -6.98
CA GLY A 153 -8.06 -22.96 -8.40
C GLY A 153 -8.14 -21.47 -8.75
N CYS A 154 -7.71 -20.59 -7.86
CA CYS A 154 -7.76 -19.14 -8.08
C CYS A 154 -6.86 -18.72 -9.24
N SER A 155 -7.39 -17.94 -10.19
CA SER A 155 -6.64 -17.41 -11.33
C SER A 155 -6.99 -15.95 -11.57
N GLY A 156 -6.00 -15.13 -11.92
CA GLY A 156 -6.20 -13.69 -12.03
C GLY A 156 -4.92 -12.88 -12.19
N ILE A 157 -5.10 -11.56 -12.34
CA ILE A 157 -4.04 -10.59 -12.59
C ILE A 157 -4.28 -9.33 -11.76
N ILE A 158 -3.31 -8.94 -10.95
CA ILE A 158 -3.28 -7.66 -10.25
C ILE A 158 -2.38 -6.71 -11.03
N ARG A 159 -3.00 -5.65 -11.57
CA ARG A 159 -2.33 -4.69 -12.45
C ARG A 159 -1.59 -3.62 -11.64
N PRO A 160 -0.44 -3.14 -12.15
CA PRO A 160 0.26 -2.01 -11.56
C PRO A 160 -0.54 -0.71 -11.69
N SER A 161 -0.16 0.27 -10.89
CA SER A 161 -0.75 1.63 -10.84
C SER A 161 -2.23 1.64 -10.44
N ARG A 162 -2.71 0.56 -9.78
CA ARG A 162 -4.11 0.38 -9.38
C ARG A 162 -4.20 -0.08 -7.93
N LEU A 163 -5.15 0.51 -7.20
CA LEU A 163 -5.48 0.12 -5.84
C LEU A 163 -6.60 -0.93 -5.87
N THR A 164 -6.29 -2.16 -5.46
CA THR A 164 -7.23 -3.29 -5.49
C THR A 164 -7.78 -3.60 -4.11
N LEU A 165 -9.11 -3.70 -4.00
CA LEU A 165 -9.80 -4.15 -2.79
C LEU A 165 -9.98 -5.67 -2.82
N LEU A 166 -9.56 -6.36 -1.76
CA LEU A 166 -9.88 -7.76 -1.53
C LEU A 166 -11.05 -7.85 -0.55
N LEU A 167 -12.24 -8.17 -1.07
CA LEU A 167 -13.44 -8.42 -0.28
C LEU A 167 -13.70 -9.91 -0.15
N GLY A 168 -14.27 -10.28 0.99
CA GLY A 168 -14.73 -11.64 1.22
C GLY A 168 -15.15 -11.83 2.66
N PRO A 169 -16.15 -12.68 2.93
CA PRO A 169 -16.58 -12.96 4.29
C PRO A 169 -15.42 -13.51 5.15
N PRO A 170 -15.55 -13.50 6.48
CA PRO A 170 -14.60 -14.19 7.35
C PRO A 170 -14.37 -15.63 6.90
N SER A 171 -13.13 -16.12 7.02
CA SER A 171 -12.74 -17.48 6.59
C SER A 171 -12.86 -17.79 5.09
N SER A 172 -12.98 -16.78 4.22
CA SER A 172 -12.95 -16.95 2.75
C SER A 172 -11.56 -17.29 2.18
N GLY A 173 -10.49 -17.14 2.96
CA GLY A 173 -9.11 -17.38 2.53
C GLY A 173 -8.29 -16.12 2.21
N LYS A 174 -8.76 -14.91 2.55
CA LYS A 174 -8.09 -13.63 2.22
C LYS A 174 -6.63 -13.57 2.67
N THR A 175 -6.39 -13.83 3.95
CA THR A 175 -5.04 -13.89 4.53
C THR A 175 -4.14 -14.89 3.81
N THR A 176 -4.65 -16.11 3.56
CA THR A 176 -3.91 -17.16 2.85
C THR A 176 -3.60 -16.75 1.41
N PHE A 177 -4.53 -16.06 0.74
CA PHE A 177 -4.35 -15.55 -0.61
C PHE A 177 -3.25 -14.48 -0.66
N LEU A 178 -3.29 -13.47 0.22
CA LEU A 178 -2.27 -12.43 0.30
C LEU A 178 -0.89 -13.00 0.66
N LEU A 179 -0.81 -13.92 1.62
CA LEU A 179 0.44 -14.58 2.00
C LEU A 179 1.02 -15.43 0.86
N ALA A 180 0.18 -16.13 0.09
CA ALA A 180 0.60 -16.89 -1.07
C ALA A 180 1.22 -15.96 -2.13
N LEU A 181 0.55 -14.86 -2.46
CA LEU A 181 1.03 -13.86 -3.42
C LEU A 181 2.35 -13.21 -2.97
N ALA A 182 2.48 -12.88 -1.69
CA ALA A 182 3.69 -12.33 -1.11
C ALA A 182 4.86 -13.34 -1.00
N GLY A 183 4.64 -14.62 -1.33
CA GLY A 183 5.64 -15.69 -1.16
C GLY A 183 5.98 -15.97 0.30
N ARG A 184 5.06 -15.70 1.23
CA ARG A 184 5.22 -15.86 2.69
C ARG A 184 4.34 -16.95 3.29
N LEU A 185 3.90 -17.91 2.47
CA LEU A 185 3.06 -19.01 2.92
C LEU A 185 3.82 -19.90 3.92
N GLY A 186 3.14 -20.27 5.02
CA GLY A 186 3.74 -21.13 6.05
C GLY A 186 4.09 -22.53 5.53
N SER A 187 5.14 -23.14 6.08
CA SER A 187 5.66 -24.44 5.65
C SER A 187 4.70 -25.63 5.81
N HIS A 188 3.65 -25.47 6.62
CA HIS A 188 2.61 -26.48 6.83
C HIS A 188 1.53 -26.47 5.74
N LEU A 189 1.52 -25.48 4.85
CA LEU A 189 0.58 -25.35 3.75
C LEU A 189 1.25 -25.80 2.45
N GLN A 190 0.54 -26.61 1.66
CA GLN A 190 0.96 -26.98 0.32
C GLN A 190 0.31 -26.05 -0.69
N MET A 191 1.13 -25.42 -1.52
CA MET A 191 0.69 -24.56 -2.61
C MET A 191 0.96 -25.24 -3.95
N SER A 192 -0.05 -25.21 -4.82
CA SER A 192 0.05 -25.62 -6.22
C SER A 192 -0.49 -24.52 -7.12
N GLY A 193 -0.16 -24.58 -8.40
CA GLY A 193 -0.37 -23.48 -9.35
C GLY A 193 0.89 -22.64 -9.58
N LYS A 194 0.74 -21.52 -10.27
CA LYS A 194 1.84 -20.63 -10.62
C LYS A 194 1.54 -19.21 -10.15
N ILE A 195 2.51 -18.56 -9.51
CA ILE A 195 2.48 -17.13 -9.19
C ILE A 195 3.72 -16.50 -9.83
N THR A 196 3.54 -15.41 -10.57
CA THR A 196 4.63 -14.71 -11.25
C THR A 196 4.53 -13.20 -11.09
N TYR A 197 5.68 -12.54 -10.94
CA TYR A 197 5.82 -11.09 -11.02
C TYR A 197 6.47 -10.76 -12.37
N ASN A 198 5.76 -10.06 -13.25
CA ASN A 198 6.22 -9.79 -14.63
C ASN A 198 6.73 -11.05 -15.37
N GLY A 199 6.08 -12.20 -15.16
CA GLY A 199 6.47 -13.48 -15.77
C GLY A 199 7.49 -14.32 -14.98
N HIS A 200 8.20 -13.74 -14.01
CA HIS A 200 9.16 -14.43 -13.15
C HIS A 200 8.48 -15.14 -11.99
N GLY A 201 8.73 -16.44 -11.82
CA GLY A 201 8.18 -17.21 -10.70
C GLY A 201 8.78 -16.79 -9.34
N LEU A 202 8.04 -17.01 -8.25
CA LEU A 202 8.48 -16.65 -6.88
C LEU A 202 9.80 -17.32 -6.43
N LYS A 203 10.29 -18.33 -7.15
CA LYS A 203 11.59 -19.00 -6.89
C LYS A 203 12.77 -18.36 -7.63
N GLU A 204 12.52 -17.49 -8.61
CA GLU A 204 13.55 -16.84 -9.44
C GLU A 204 14.13 -15.58 -8.77
N PHE A 205 13.44 -15.07 -7.75
CA PHE A 205 13.85 -13.89 -6.99
C PHE A 205 13.51 -14.07 -5.52
N VAL A 206 13.72 -13.03 -4.71
CA VAL A 206 13.36 -13.03 -3.29
C VAL A 206 12.10 -12.17 -3.10
N PRO A 207 10.88 -12.75 -3.05
CA PRO A 207 9.64 -11.98 -2.96
C PRO A 207 9.57 -11.01 -1.79
N PRO A 208 10.09 -11.32 -0.59
CA PRO A 208 10.11 -10.38 0.52
C PRO A 208 10.93 -9.10 0.29
N ARG A 209 11.81 -9.05 -0.74
CA ARG A 209 12.55 -7.83 -1.12
C ARG A 209 11.78 -6.94 -2.10
N THR A 210 10.84 -7.53 -2.84
CA THR A 210 10.07 -6.83 -3.89
C THR A 210 8.66 -6.48 -3.42
N SER A 211 8.12 -7.31 -2.52
CA SER A 211 6.78 -7.19 -1.96
C SER A 211 6.78 -7.11 -0.44
N ALA A 212 5.82 -6.36 0.05
CA ALA A 212 5.62 -6.03 1.44
C ALA A 212 4.27 -6.62 1.88
N TYR A 213 4.22 -7.21 3.08
CA TYR A 213 3.00 -7.78 3.65
C TYR A 213 2.75 -7.19 5.04
N VAL A 214 1.61 -6.52 5.21
CA VAL A 214 1.11 -6.09 6.52
C VAL A 214 0.24 -7.18 7.11
N SER A 215 0.64 -7.66 8.29
CA SER A 215 -0.09 -8.66 9.05
C SER A 215 -1.30 -8.06 9.77
N GLN A 216 -2.28 -8.90 10.06
CA GLN A 216 -3.37 -8.56 10.97
C GLN A 216 -2.87 -8.31 12.40
N GLN A 217 -1.81 -9.02 12.82
CA GLN A 217 -1.20 -8.91 14.15
C GLN A 217 -0.12 -7.84 14.19
N ASP A 218 -0.24 -6.92 15.14
CA ASP A 218 0.73 -5.85 15.40
C ASP A 218 1.76 -6.36 16.41
N ARG A 219 2.98 -6.66 15.94
CA ARG A 219 4.09 -7.15 16.79
C ARG A 219 5.23 -6.15 16.75
N HIS A 220 5.43 -5.48 17.88
CA HIS A 220 6.40 -4.41 18.04
C HIS A 220 7.29 -4.67 19.25
N VAL A 221 8.48 -4.07 19.27
CA VAL A 221 9.32 -4.01 20.48
C VAL A 221 8.72 -2.98 21.43
N ALA A 222 8.36 -3.40 22.64
CA ALA A 222 7.59 -2.57 23.56
C ALA A 222 8.39 -1.36 24.09
N GLU A 223 9.70 -1.51 24.20
CA GLU A 223 10.65 -0.55 24.77
C GLU A 223 11.11 0.51 23.77
N MET A 224 10.72 0.42 22.49
CA MET A 224 11.03 1.42 21.48
C MET A 224 9.92 2.47 21.42
N THR A 225 10.28 3.69 21.04
CA THR A 225 9.29 4.72 20.68
C THR A 225 8.73 4.47 19.28
N VAL A 226 7.60 5.12 18.95
CA VAL A 226 7.00 5.10 17.61
C VAL A 226 8.01 5.54 16.55
N ARG A 227 8.73 6.63 16.81
CA ARG A 227 9.77 7.20 15.94
C ARG A 227 10.91 6.21 15.72
N GLU A 228 11.49 5.70 16.82
CA GLU A 228 12.59 4.74 16.75
C GLU A 228 12.20 3.48 15.97
N THR A 229 10.96 3.02 16.14
CA THR A 229 10.44 1.84 15.43
C THR A 229 10.42 2.08 13.91
N LEU A 230 9.90 3.22 13.46
CA LEU A 230 9.85 3.58 12.04
C LEU A 230 11.25 3.83 11.44
N GLU A 231 12.13 4.49 12.19
CA GLU A 231 13.52 4.69 11.79
C GLU A 231 14.27 3.36 11.66
N PHE A 232 14.07 2.45 12.61
CA PHE A 232 14.63 1.11 12.57
C PHE A 232 14.12 0.33 11.35
N ALA A 233 12.81 0.34 11.11
CA ALA A 233 12.20 -0.29 9.94
C ALA A 233 12.79 0.27 8.63
N GLY A 234 12.94 1.59 8.53
CA GLY A 234 13.55 2.25 7.38
C GLY A 234 15.00 1.84 7.16
N ARG A 235 15.82 1.77 8.21
CA ARG A 235 17.22 1.33 8.13
C ARG A 235 17.34 -0.14 7.70
N CYS A 236 16.46 -1.01 8.20
CA CYS A 236 16.45 -2.43 7.81
C CYS A 236 16.00 -2.66 6.37
N GLN A 237 15.05 -1.87 5.87
CA GLN A 237 14.53 -2.02 4.51
C GLN A 237 15.40 -1.32 3.46
N GLY A 238 16.10 -0.25 3.85
CA GLY A 238 16.97 0.53 3.00
C GLY A 238 16.23 1.35 1.93
N VAL A 239 17.00 1.99 1.05
CA VAL A 239 16.45 2.89 0.01
C VAL A 239 16.02 2.15 -1.26
N GLY A 240 16.48 0.91 -1.46
CA GLY A 240 16.19 0.10 -2.64
C GLY A 240 16.53 0.82 -3.95
N PHE A 241 15.60 0.79 -4.90
CA PHE A 241 15.76 1.38 -6.24
C PHE A 241 15.62 2.92 -6.27
N LYS A 242 15.22 3.55 -5.15
CA LYS A 242 14.96 5.00 -5.09
C LYS A 242 16.21 5.82 -5.41
N TYR A 243 17.38 5.35 -4.97
CA TYR A 243 18.66 6.02 -5.23
C TYR A 243 19.04 6.02 -6.71
N ASP A 244 18.95 4.87 -7.38
CA ASP A 244 19.26 4.75 -8.81
C ASP A 244 18.30 5.58 -9.67
N MET A 245 17.00 5.58 -9.32
CA MET A 245 16.00 6.43 -9.97
C MET A 245 16.32 7.91 -9.83
N LEU A 246 16.74 8.35 -8.65
CA LEU A 246 17.08 9.75 -8.40
C LEU A 246 18.35 10.17 -9.16
N LEU A 247 19.37 9.32 -9.20
CA LEU A 247 20.57 9.56 -10.00
C LEU A 247 20.21 9.76 -11.48
N GLU A 248 19.35 8.90 -12.01
CA GLU A 248 18.92 8.99 -13.40
C GLU A 248 18.04 10.22 -13.66
N LEU A 249 17.14 10.56 -12.72
CA LEU A 249 16.32 11.77 -12.77
C LEU A 249 17.20 13.03 -12.85
N VAL A 250 18.10 13.21 -11.88
CA VAL A 250 18.99 14.39 -11.79
C VAL A 250 19.93 14.51 -13.00
N ARG A 251 20.30 13.38 -13.60
CA ARG A 251 21.08 13.33 -14.85
C ARG A 251 20.25 13.84 -16.03
N ARG A 252 19.02 13.36 -16.21
CA ARG A 252 18.16 13.75 -17.33
C ARG A 252 17.64 15.18 -17.21
N GLU A 253 17.31 15.63 -16.01
CA GLU A 253 16.91 17.03 -15.74
C GLU A 253 17.99 18.01 -16.19
N LYS A 254 19.26 17.69 -15.88
CA LYS A 254 20.41 18.50 -16.34
C LYS A 254 20.51 18.56 -17.86
N ASN A 255 20.39 17.40 -18.51
CA ASN A 255 20.50 17.33 -19.97
C ASN A 255 19.36 18.08 -20.68
N ALA A 256 18.19 18.16 -20.04
CA ALA A 256 17.03 18.88 -20.53
C ALA A 256 16.99 20.36 -20.10
N GLY A 257 17.92 20.82 -19.25
CA GLY A 257 17.91 22.17 -18.70
C GLY A 257 16.71 22.47 -17.79
N ILE A 258 16.15 21.44 -17.14
CA ILE A 258 14.97 21.57 -16.28
C ILE A 258 15.41 21.86 -14.84
N LYS A 259 14.93 22.97 -14.28
CA LYS A 259 15.03 23.29 -12.84
C LYS A 259 13.86 22.62 -12.09
N PRO A 260 14.11 21.70 -11.14
CA PRO A 260 13.07 21.11 -10.31
C PRO A 260 12.56 22.09 -9.25
N ASP A 261 11.36 21.80 -8.72
CA ASP A 261 10.83 22.42 -7.51
C ASP A 261 11.78 22.14 -6.33
N GLU A 262 12.20 23.19 -5.62
CA GLU A 262 13.27 23.15 -4.60
C GLU A 262 12.88 22.28 -3.39
N ASP A 263 11.68 22.45 -2.86
CA ASP A 263 11.19 21.68 -1.71
C ASP A 263 11.01 20.21 -2.09
N LEU A 264 10.39 19.95 -3.25
CA LEU A 264 10.21 18.58 -3.76
C LEU A 264 11.55 17.90 -4.04
N ASP A 265 12.54 18.65 -4.50
CA ASP A 265 13.88 18.15 -4.77
C ASP A 265 14.60 17.71 -3.52
N ILE A 266 14.60 18.53 -2.48
CA ILE A 266 15.16 18.16 -1.18
C ILE A 266 14.43 16.93 -0.62
N PHE A 267 13.10 16.88 -0.70
CA PHE A 267 12.33 15.74 -0.21
C PHE A 267 12.71 14.43 -0.92
N MET A 268 12.73 14.44 -2.26
CA MET A 268 13.10 13.27 -3.08
C MET A 268 14.55 12.82 -2.84
N LYS A 269 15.47 13.77 -2.65
CA LYS A 269 16.85 13.48 -2.25
C LYS A 269 16.91 12.82 -0.88
N SER A 270 16.13 13.32 0.09
CA SER A 270 16.09 12.74 1.43
C SER A 270 15.56 11.30 1.47
N LEU A 271 14.62 10.97 0.57
CA LEU A 271 14.05 9.62 0.40
C LEU A 271 15.06 8.59 -0.13
N ALA A 272 16.05 9.06 -0.87
CA ALA A 272 17.00 8.24 -1.62
C ALA A 272 18.37 8.13 -0.93
N LEU A 273 18.68 9.04 0.00
CA LEU A 273 19.95 9.06 0.73
C LEU A 273 19.89 8.20 1.98
N VAL A 274 20.90 7.35 2.15
CA VAL A 274 21.11 6.53 3.35
C VAL A 274 21.96 7.33 4.35
N GLY A 275 21.57 7.38 5.63
CA GLY A 275 22.54 7.70 6.69
C GLY A 275 22.16 8.65 7.82
N LYS A 276 20.89 9.04 8.01
CA LYS A 276 20.50 9.87 9.18
C LYS A 276 19.65 9.14 10.21
N GLU A 277 19.77 9.61 11.45
CA GLU A 277 19.00 9.14 12.60
C GLU A 277 17.51 9.39 12.37
N THR A 278 17.12 10.62 12.04
CA THR A 278 15.77 11.03 11.65
C THR A 278 15.64 11.20 10.13
N SER A 279 14.89 10.31 9.48
CA SER A 279 14.59 10.42 8.05
C SER A 279 13.35 11.30 7.85
N LEU A 280 13.43 12.31 6.98
CA LEU A 280 12.27 13.12 6.52
C LEU A 280 11.06 12.26 6.11
N VAL A 281 11.34 11.05 5.62
CA VAL A 281 10.35 10.03 5.26
C VAL A 281 9.57 9.56 6.48
N VAL A 282 10.25 9.32 7.60
CA VAL A 282 9.62 8.88 8.85
C VAL A 282 8.70 9.97 9.39
N GLU A 283 9.16 11.22 9.39
CA GLU A 283 8.32 12.38 9.77
C GLU A 283 7.09 12.52 8.88
N TYR A 284 7.26 12.38 7.56
CA TYR A 284 6.16 12.39 6.61
C TYR A 284 5.15 11.27 6.87
N ILE A 285 5.61 10.03 7.03
CA ILE A 285 4.76 8.87 7.29
C ILE A 285 4.05 9.00 8.65
N MET A 286 4.72 9.47 9.69
CA MET A 286 4.09 9.72 10.99
C MET A 286 2.95 10.73 10.87
N LYS A 287 3.15 11.82 10.12
CA LYS A 287 2.13 12.84 9.90
C LYS A 287 0.91 12.29 9.16
N ILE A 288 1.13 11.56 8.06
CA ILE A 288 0.04 10.94 7.28
C ILE A 288 -0.78 9.96 8.13
N LEU A 289 -0.09 9.19 8.97
CA LEU A 289 -0.72 8.22 9.84
C LEU A 289 -1.23 8.85 11.13
N GLY A 290 -1.10 10.16 11.36
CA GLY A 290 -1.52 10.82 12.60
C GLY A 290 -0.87 10.23 13.85
N LEU A 291 0.42 9.92 13.75
CA LEU A 291 1.29 9.38 14.80
C LEU A 291 2.28 10.42 15.35
N ASP A 292 2.25 11.64 14.83
CA ASP A 292 3.09 12.77 15.21
C ASP A 292 3.01 13.09 16.71
N LEU A 293 1.79 13.15 17.26
CA LEU A 293 1.54 13.44 18.68
C LEU A 293 2.08 12.36 19.62
N CYS A 294 2.26 11.13 19.15
CA CYS A 294 2.80 10.01 19.93
C CYS A 294 4.18 9.54 19.43
N SER A 295 4.87 10.36 18.64
CA SER A 295 6.15 9.99 18.00
C SER A 295 7.21 9.53 19.01
N ASP A 296 7.34 10.23 20.14
CA ASP A 296 8.32 9.92 21.19
C ASP A 296 7.72 9.11 22.35
N THR A 297 6.53 8.53 22.15
CA THR A 297 5.89 7.65 23.14
C THR A 297 6.31 6.20 22.89
N LEU A 298 6.57 5.45 23.97
CA LEU A 298 6.86 4.01 23.89
C LEU A 298 5.68 3.27 23.26
N VAL A 299 5.98 2.30 22.40
CA VAL A 299 4.94 1.45 21.80
C VAL A 299 4.20 0.65 22.87
N GLY A 300 4.95 0.12 23.85
CA GLY A 300 4.42 -0.64 24.97
C GLY A 300 3.78 -1.98 24.57
N ASP A 301 3.34 -2.73 25.57
CA ASP A 301 2.68 -4.02 25.43
C ASP A 301 1.61 -4.20 26.53
N GLU A 302 1.29 -5.43 26.93
CA GLU A 302 0.33 -5.69 28.01
C GLU A 302 0.87 -5.30 29.40
N MET A 303 2.19 -5.26 29.57
CA MET A 303 2.88 -5.00 30.84
C MET A 303 3.42 -3.56 30.92
N LEU A 304 3.76 -2.97 29.78
CA LEU A 304 4.28 -1.62 29.61
C LEU A 304 3.23 -0.73 28.95
N LYS A 305 2.81 0.32 29.65
CA LYS A 305 1.91 1.32 29.09
C LYS A 305 2.57 1.99 27.87
N GLY A 306 1.86 2.00 26.75
CA GLY A 306 2.30 2.67 25.53
C GLY A 306 1.12 3.23 24.72
N ILE A 307 1.27 3.21 23.40
CA ILE A 307 0.27 3.72 22.47
C ILE A 307 -0.99 2.83 22.41
N SER A 308 -2.10 3.41 21.98
CA SER A 308 -3.38 2.70 21.81
C SER A 308 -3.32 1.63 20.71
N GLY A 309 -4.23 0.66 20.73
CA GLY A 309 -4.30 -0.40 19.70
C GLY A 309 -4.44 0.15 18.28
N GLY A 310 -5.28 1.18 18.07
CA GLY A 310 -5.39 1.84 16.77
C GLY A 310 -4.12 2.58 16.34
N GLN A 311 -3.34 3.13 17.29
CA GLN A 311 -2.02 3.68 16.99
C GLN A 311 -1.00 2.58 16.64
N LYS A 312 -1.03 1.42 17.31
CA LYS A 312 -0.18 0.26 16.95
C LYS A 312 -0.48 -0.24 15.54
N LYS A 313 -1.76 -0.29 15.14
CA LYS A 313 -2.15 -0.70 13.79
C LYS A 313 -1.62 0.24 12.71
N ARG A 314 -1.68 1.54 12.97
CA ARG A 314 -1.09 2.57 12.12
C ARG A 314 0.43 2.45 12.07
N LEU A 315 1.08 2.22 13.21
CA LEU A 315 2.53 2.00 13.27
C LEU A 315 2.96 0.81 12.39
N THR A 316 2.28 -0.34 12.47
CA THR A 316 2.54 -1.51 11.61
C THR A 316 2.43 -1.17 10.12
N THR A 317 1.46 -0.32 9.76
CA THR A 317 1.31 0.16 8.38
C THR A 317 2.47 1.09 8.01
N GLY A 318 2.87 1.98 8.91
CA GLY A 318 3.99 2.91 8.72
C GLY A 318 5.32 2.21 8.50
N GLU A 319 5.63 1.16 9.27
CA GLU A 319 6.85 0.37 9.10
C GLU A 319 6.98 -0.15 7.67
N LEU A 320 5.86 -0.54 7.04
CA LEU A 320 5.85 -1.00 5.66
C LEU A 320 6.07 0.14 4.65
N LEU A 321 5.48 1.31 4.91
CA LEU A 321 5.46 2.45 4.00
C LEU A 321 6.78 3.21 3.92
N VAL A 322 7.61 3.15 4.97
CA VAL A 322 8.97 3.72 4.94
C VAL A 322 9.85 2.98 3.90
N GLY A 323 9.51 1.74 3.58
CA GLY A 323 10.23 0.86 2.66
C GLY A 323 10.27 1.28 1.18
N PRO A 324 11.10 0.61 0.38
CA PRO A 324 11.11 0.73 -1.07
C PRO A 324 10.25 -0.33 -1.78
N ALA A 325 9.43 -1.08 -1.04
CA ALA A 325 8.63 -2.14 -1.63
C ALA A 325 7.61 -1.58 -2.64
N ARG A 326 7.44 -2.30 -3.76
CA ARG A 326 6.57 -1.86 -4.87
C ARG A 326 5.24 -2.55 -4.92
N VAL A 327 5.19 -3.76 -4.38
CA VAL A 327 3.96 -4.54 -4.25
C VAL A 327 3.58 -4.56 -2.78
N LEU A 328 2.41 -4.01 -2.45
CA LEU A 328 1.92 -3.91 -1.08
C LEU A 328 0.71 -4.83 -0.93
N PHE A 329 0.82 -5.84 -0.06
CA PHE A 329 -0.30 -6.68 0.36
C PHE A 329 -0.65 -6.33 1.80
N MET A 330 -1.86 -5.83 2.02
CA MET A 330 -2.26 -5.29 3.32
C MET A 330 -3.46 -6.06 3.84
N ASP A 331 -3.29 -6.79 4.95
CA ASP A 331 -4.35 -7.63 5.50
C ASP A 331 -5.09 -6.95 6.66
N GLU A 332 -6.37 -6.66 6.45
CA GLU A 332 -7.31 -6.11 7.43
C GLU A 332 -6.74 -4.89 8.20
N ILE A 333 -6.25 -3.91 7.45
CA ILE A 333 -5.60 -2.72 8.03
C ILE A 333 -6.58 -1.76 8.73
N SER A 334 -7.88 -1.88 8.46
CA SER A 334 -8.91 -1.05 9.09
C SER A 334 -9.36 -1.54 10.47
N ASN A 335 -8.99 -2.76 10.88
CA ASN A 335 -9.44 -3.30 12.16
C ASN A 335 -8.88 -2.47 13.33
N GLY A 336 -9.78 -1.94 14.16
CA GLY A 336 -9.40 -1.09 15.28
C GLY A 336 -9.13 0.38 14.91
N LEU A 337 -9.47 0.79 13.68
CA LEU A 337 -9.43 2.19 13.23
C LEU A 337 -10.86 2.72 13.03
N ASP A 338 -11.03 4.02 13.21
CA ASP A 338 -12.25 4.71 12.83
C ASP A 338 -12.33 4.91 11.30
N SER A 339 -13.54 5.16 10.80
CA SER A 339 -13.79 5.30 9.37
C SER A 339 -13.05 6.48 8.75
N SER A 340 -12.85 7.58 9.48
CA SER A 340 -12.19 8.77 8.96
C SER A 340 -10.69 8.55 8.77
N THR A 341 -10.03 7.96 9.77
CA THR A 341 -8.63 7.55 9.70
C THR A 341 -8.41 6.51 8.60
N THR A 342 -9.31 5.52 8.49
CA THR A 342 -9.26 4.53 7.41
C THR A 342 -9.33 5.20 6.05
N TYR A 343 -10.27 6.12 5.83
CA TYR A 343 -10.41 6.86 4.59
C TYR A 343 -9.12 7.62 4.22
N GLN A 344 -8.50 8.32 5.17
CA GLN A 344 -7.26 9.08 4.92
C GLN A 344 -6.09 8.17 4.52
N ILE A 345 -5.93 7.03 5.21
CA ILE A 345 -4.89 6.03 4.87
C ILE A 345 -5.13 5.48 3.46
N ILE A 346 -6.35 5.09 3.13
CA ILE A 346 -6.68 4.56 1.79
C ILE A 346 -6.51 5.64 0.71
N LYS A 347 -6.88 6.91 0.99
CA LYS A 347 -6.68 8.04 0.09
C LYS A 347 -5.19 8.22 -0.22
N TYR A 348 -4.35 8.25 0.81
CA TYR A 348 -2.89 8.31 0.64
C TYR A 348 -2.36 7.14 -0.21
N LEU A 349 -2.75 5.90 0.13
CA LEU A 349 -2.30 4.70 -0.59
C LEU A 349 -2.72 4.74 -2.07
N ARG A 350 -3.91 5.24 -2.38
CA ARG A 350 -4.38 5.42 -3.75
C ARG A 350 -3.47 6.35 -4.54
N HIS A 351 -3.22 7.56 -4.04
CA HIS A 351 -2.39 8.55 -4.73
C HIS A 351 -0.94 8.08 -4.86
N SER A 352 -0.39 7.49 -3.80
CA SER A 352 0.96 6.89 -3.80
C SER A 352 1.10 5.77 -4.84
N THR A 353 0.14 4.83 -4.86
CA THR A 353 0.13 3.70 -5.80
C THR A 353 0.07 4.17 -7.24
N ARG A 354 -0.74 5.19 -7.54
CA ARG A 354 -0.88 5.74 -8.90
C ARG A 354 0.36 6.53 -9.34
N ALA A 355 0.87 7.43 -8.50
CA ALA A 355 1.99 8.28 -8.88
C ALA A 355 3.30 7.50 -9.02
N LEU A 356 3.54 6.51 -8.16
CA LEU A 356 4.78 5.73 -8.13
C LEU A 356 4.70 4.43 -8.96
N ASP A 357 3.59 4.22 -9.68
CA ASP A 357 3.27 2.98 -10.39
C ASP A 357 3.43 1.72 -9.51
N GLY A 358 2.98 1.81 -8.25
CA GLY A 358 2.96 0.70 -7.30
C GLY A 358 1.83 -0.29 -7.59
N THR A 359 1.84 -1.44 -6.91
CA THR A 359 0.79 -2.46 -7.01
C THR A 359 0.29 -2.75 -5.60
N THR A 360 -0.95 -2.36 -5.28
CA THR A 360 -1.44 -2.42 -3.90
C THR A 360 -2.73 -3.22 -3.83
N VAL A 361 -2.77 -4.22 -2.95
CA VAL A 361 -3.96 -5.01 -2.63
C VAL A 361 -4.25 -4.88 -1.14
N ILE A 362 -5.45 -4.45 -0.80
CA ILE A 362 -5.88 -4.23 0.59
C ILE A 362 -7.10 -5.08 0.87
N SER A 363 -7.04 -5.89 1.91
CA SER A 363 -8.17 -6.61 2.48
C SER A 363 -8.88 -5.71 3.49
N LEU A 364 -10.17 -5.45 3.27
CA LEU A 364 -11.05 -4.76 4.22
C LEU A 364 -12.29 -5.62 4.47
N LEU A 365 -12.76 -5.65 5.72
CA LEU A 365 -13.93 -6.45 6.06
C LEU A 365 -15.23 -5.75 5.62
N GLN A 366 -15.45 -4.50 6.02
CA GLN A 366 -16.65 -3.72 5.69
C GLN A 366 -16.27 -2.24 5.50
N PRO A 367 -15.76 -1.85 4.33
CA PRO A 367 -15.41 -0.46 4.08
C PRO A 367 -16.65 0.42 4.00
N ALA A 368 -16.55 1.64 4.54
CA ALA A 368 -17.55 2.68 4.34
C ALA A 368 -17.68 3.03 2.83
N PRO A 369 -18.83 3.50 2.35
CA PRO A 369 -19.05 3.81 0.94
C PRO A 369 -17.98 4.73 0.33
N GLU A 370 -17.58 5.77 1.07
CA GLU A 370 -16.56 6.74 0.65
C GLU A 370 -15.20 6.06 0.50
N THR A 371 -14.89 5.10 1.37
CA THR A 371 -13.65 4.31 1.30
C THR A 371 -13.69 3.33 0.12
N TYR A 372 -14.84 2.71 -0.14
CA TYR A 372 -15.02 1.79 -1.27
C TYR A 372 -14.79 2.50 -2.62
N GLU A 373 -15.21 3.76 -2.76
CA GLU A 373 -15.02 4.57 -3.98
C GLU A 373 -13.57 4.91 -4.30
N LEU A 374 -12.65 4.79 -3.33
CA LEU A 374 -11.22 5.02 -3.56
C LEU A 374 -10.54 3.89 -4.33
N PHE A 375 -11.16 2.70 -4.40
CA PHE A 375 -10.57 1.53 -5.04
C PHE A 375 -10.82 1.49 -6.55
N ASP A 376 -9.82 1.02 -7.28
CA ASP A 376 -9.86 0.88 -8.74
C ASP A 376 -10.48 -0.47 -9.16
N ASP A 377 -10.05 -1.53 -8.48
CA ASP A 377 -10.46 -2.92 -8.74
C ASP A 377 -10.97 -3.59 -7.46
N VAL A 378 -11.82 -4.61 -7.63
CA VAL A 378 -12.30 -5.48 -6.54
C VAL A 378 -12.01 -6.94 -6.90
N ILE A 379 -11.46 -7.67 -5.94
CA ILE A 379 -11.36 -9.13 -5.92
C ILE A 379 -12.33 -9.62 -4.85
N LEU A 380 -13.34 -10.39 -5.27
CA LEU A 380 -14.32 -10.98 -4.38
C LEU A 380 -14.00 -12.46 -4.17
N LEU A 381 -13.54 -12.79 -2.97
CA LEU A 381 -13.13 -14.12 -2.56
C LEU A 381 -14.17 -14.75 -1.63
N CYS A 382 -14.59 -15.98 -1.91
CA CYS A 382 -15.53 -16.72 -1.08
C CYS A 382 -15.24 -18.21 -1.16
N GLU A 383 -15.25 -18.90 -0.01
CA GLU A 383 -14.98 -20.34 0.08
C GLU A 383 -13.70 -20.76 -0.67
N GLY A 384 -12.64 -19.94 -0.62
CA GLY A 384 -11.38 -20.20 -1.29
C GLY A 384 -11.36 -19.97 -2.80
N GLN A 385 -12.44 -19.43 -3.38
CA GLN A 385 -12.58 -19.21 -4.81
C GLN A 385 -12.80 -17.73 -5.13
N ILE A 386 -12.19 -17.26 -6.22
CA ILE A 386 -12.47 -15.92 -6.77
C ILE A 386 -13.74 -15.99 -7.61
N LEU A 387 -14.75 -15.21 -7.23
CA LEU A 387 -16.02 -15.11 -7.95
C LEU A 387 -16.01 -13.97 -8.96
N TYR A 388 -15.39 -12.85 -8.55
CA TYR A 388 -15.26 -11.66 -9.36
C TYR A 388 -13.86 -11.07 -9.18
N GLN A 389 -13.25 -10.68 -10.30
CA GLN A 389 -12.07 -9.85 -10.32
C GLN A 389 -12.17 -8.85 -11.48
N GLY A 390 -12.15 -7.57 -11.15
CA GLY A 390 -12.21 -6.53 -12.18
C GLY A 390 -12.49 -5.14 -11.61
N PRO A 391 -12.83 -4.17 -12.48
CA PRO A 391 -13.13 -2.81 -12.09
C PRO A 391 -14.25 -2.75 -11.06
N ARG A 392 -14.11 -1.87 -10.07
CA ARG A 392 -15.12 -1.66 -9.02
C ARG A 392 -16.51 -1.35 -9.60
N ASP A 393 -16.57 -0.50 -10.62
CA ASP A 393 -17.82 -0.01 -11.22
C ASP A 393 -18.64 -1.13 -11.88
N ALA A 394 -17.96 -2.13 -12.44
CA ALA A 394 -18.59 -3.25 -13.13
C ALA A 394 -19.09 -4.36 -12.19
N ALA A 395 -18.78 -4.30 -10.89
CA ALA A 395 -19.15 -5.35 -9.95
C ALA A 395 -20.68 -5.46 -9.78
N LEU A 396 -21.39 -4.33 -9.72
CA LEU A 396 -22.86 -4.31 -9.60
C LEU A 396 -23.54 -4.88 -10.85
N ASP A 397 -23.07 -4.51 -12.05
CA ASP A 397 -23.60 -5.01 -13.31
C ASP A 397 -23.44 -6.52 -13.43
N PHE A 398 -22.29 -7.05 -12.98
CA PHE A 398 -22.04 -8.49 -12.94
C PHE A 398 -23.06 -9.24 -12.07
N PHE A 399 -23.33 -8.76 -10.85
CA PHE A 399 -24.34 -9.38 -9.99
C PHE A 399 -25.78 -9.18 -10.50
N SER A 400 -26.06 -8.03 -11.13
CA SER A 400 -27.35 -7.78 -11.78
C SER A 400 -27.61 -8.77 -12.92
N PHE A 401 -26.60 -9.08 -13.73
CA PHE A 401 -26.68 -10.10 -14.77
C PHE A 401 -26.98 -11.50 -14.21
N LEU A 402 -26.51 -11.79 -12.99
CA LEU A 402 -26.82 -13.04 -12.29
C LEU A 402 -28.22 -13.06 -11.65
N GLY A 403 -28.95 -11.96 -11.71
CA GLY A 403 -30.30 -11.82 -11.16
C GLY A 403 -30.37 -11.18 -9.77
N PHE A 404 -29.24 -10.68 -9.25
CA PHE A 404 -29.15 -10.04 -7.94
C PHE A 404 -29.07 -8.52 -8.07
N LYS A 405 -29.97 -7.79 -7.40
CA LYS A 405 -30.00 -6.33 -7.43
C LYS A 405 -29.72 -5.74 -6.06
N SER A 406 -28.78 -4.80 -5.98
CA SER A 406 -28.52 -4.04 -4.77
C SER A 406 -29.62 -3.00 -4.52
N PRO A 407 -30.15 -2.88 -3.30
CA PRO A 407 -31.00 -1.76 -2.90
C PRO A 407 -30.25 -0.42 -2.96
N GLU A 408 -30.96 0.68 -3.22
CA GLU A 408 -30.35 2.01 -3.40
C GLU A 408 -29.62 2.54 -2.16
N ARG A 409 -30.11 2.23 -0.95
CA ARG A 409 -29.52 2.69 0.33
C ARG A 409 -28.49 1.72 0.91
N LYS A 410 -28.22 0.60 0.23
CA LYS A 410 -27.31 -0.43 0.74
C LYS A 410 -25.89 -0.09 0.31
N ASN A 411 -24.94 -0.20 1.23
CA ASN A 411 -23.52 -0.12 0.90
C ASN A 411 -23.14 -1.26 -0.06
N VAL A 412 -22.50 -0.91 -1.17
CA VAL A 412 -22.10 -1.85 -2.22
C VAL A 412 -21.18 -2.94 -1.67
N ALA A 413 -20.20 -2.59 -0.82
CA ALA A 413 -19.27 -3.57 -0.27
C ALA A 413 -19.96 -4.61 0.64
N ASP A 414 -21.00 -4.18 1.36
CA ASP A 414 -21.84 -5.07 2.17
C ASP A 414 -22.71 -5.96 1.28
N PHE A 415 -23.35 -5.38 0.26
CA PHE A 415 -24.11 -6.15 -0.74
C PHE A 415 -23.26 -7.26 -1.38
N LEU A 416 -22.04 -6.95 -1.83
CA LEU A 416 -21.15 -7.91 -2.48
C LEU A 416 -20.75 -9.09 -1.58
N GLN A 417 -20.75 -8.91 -0.26
CA GLN A 417 -20.48 -10.00 0.68
C GLN A 417 -21.75 -10.75 1.09
N GLU A 418 -22.85 -10.04 1.31
CA GLU A 418 -24.13 -10.63 1.72
C GLU A 418 -24.79 -11.44 0.60
N VAL A 419 -24.64 -11.04 -0.67
CA VAL A 419 -25.15 -11.81 -1.82
C VAL A 419 -24.53 -13.22 -1.91
N LEU A 420 -23.41 -13.45 -1.23
CA LEU A 420 -22.74 -14.76 -1.16
C LEU A 420 -23.22 -15.60 0.05
N SER A 421 -23.83 -14.96 1.04
CA SER A 421 -24.32 -15.59 2.25
C SER A 421 -25.64 -16.31 1.99
N LYS A 422 -25.75 -17.56 2.48
CA LYS A 422 -27.01 -18.33 2.40
C LYS A 422 -28.17 -17.64 3.13
N LYS A 423 -27.88 -16.87 4.18
CA LYS A 423 -28.91 -16.19 4.97
C LYS A 423 -29.51 -14.99 4.25
N ASP A 424 -28.69 -14.34 3.42
CA ASP A 424 -28.97 -12.98 2.94
C ASP A 424 -29.20 -12.93 1.43
N GLN A 425 -28.77 -13.93 0.67
CA GLN A 425 -28.86 -13.94 -0.80
C GLN A 425 -30.31 -13.82 -1.34
N GLU A 426 -31.30 -14.33 -0.61
CA GLU A 426 -32.72 -14.28 -1.02
C GLU A 426 -33.23 -12.85 -1.18
N GLN A 427 -32.85 -11.95 -0.28
CA GLN A 427 -33.36 -10.57 -0.26
C GLN A 427 -32.92 -9.75 -1.47
N TYR A 428 -31.89 -10.21 -2.19
CA TYR A 428 -31.32 -9.56 -3.36
C TYR A 428 -31.84 -10.15 -4.68
N TRP A 429 -32.62 -11.23 -4.64
CA TRP A 429 -33.14 -11.88 -5.83
C TRP A 429 -34.19 -11.00 -6.52
N SER A 430 -33.97 -10.71 -7.81
CA SER A 430 -34.78 -9.73 -8.56
C SER A 430 -35.34 -10.26 -9.88
N VAL A 431 -35.15 -11.55 -10.19
CA VAL A 431 -35.60 -12.12 -11.47
C VAL A 431 -37.11 -12.41 -11.43
N PRO A 432 -37.92 -11.73 -12.26
CA PRO A 432 -39.35 -11.99 -12.34
C PRO A 432 -39.62 -13.43 -12.78
N PHE A 433 -40.65 -14.07 -12.21
CA PHE A 433 -41.14 -15.40 -12.60
C PHE A 433 -40.15 -16.57 -12.40
N ARG A 434 -39.02 -16.38 -11.71
CA ARG A 434 -38.15 -17.48 -11.25
C ARG A 434 -38.15 -17.54 -9.72
N PRO A 435 -38.55 -18.66 -9.10
CA PRO A 435 -38.46 -18.80 -7.65
C PRO A 435 -37.01 -18.79 -7.20
N TYR A 436 -36.74 -18.12 -6.08
CA TYR A 436 -35.41 -18.11 -5.50
C TYR A 436 -34.98 -19.52 -5.10
N ARG A 437 -33.73 -19.85 -5.41
CA ARG A 437 -33.02 -21.02 -4.88
C ARG A 437 -31.61 -20.59 -4.57
N TYR A 438 -31.16 -20.90 -3.35
CA TYR A 438 -29.78 -20.60 -2.94
C TYR A 438 -28.78 -21.16 -3.95
N ILE A 439 -27.92 -20.28 -4.46
CA ILE A 439 -26.82 -20.57 -5.36
C ILE A 439 -25.52 -20.50 -4.54
N PRO A 440 -24.89 -21.65 -4.24
CA PRO A 440 -23.60 -21.67 -3.56
C PRO A 440 -22.53 -20.93 -4.37
N PRO A 441 -21.56 -20.27 -3.72
CA PRO A 441 -20.45 -19.58 -4.37
C PRO A 441 -19.78 -20.39 -5.48
N GLY A 442 -19.48 -21.67 -5.22
CA GLY A 442 -18.85 -22.54 -6.21
C GLY A 442 -19.67 -22.88 -7.46
N LYS A 443 -20.98 -22.56 -7.46
CA LYS A 443 -21.86 -22.71 -8.64
C LYS A 443 -22.13 -21.40 -9.37
N LEU A 444 -21.73 -20.26 -8.80
CA LEU A 444 -21.85 -18.97 -9.49
C LEU A 444 -20.85 -18.94 -10.67
N PRO A 445 -21.25 -18.39 -11.83
CA PRO A 445 -20.31 -18.11 -12.91
C PRO A 445 -19.17 -17.27 -12.38
N LYS A 446 -17.92 -17.65 -12.68
CA LYS A 446 -16.74 -16.90 -12.28
C LYS A 446 -16.36 -15.93 -13.40
N LEU A 447 -16.15 -14.66 -13.07
CA LEU A 447 -15.56 -13.71 -14.00
C LEU A 447 -14.08 -13.53 -13.66
N SER A 448 -13.22 -14.21 -14.41
CA SER A 448 -11.76 -14.08 -14.31
C SER A 448 -11.14 -13.17 -15.38
N ASP A 449 -11.94 -12.64 -16.31
CA ASP A 449 -11.44 -11.84 -17.44
C ASP A 449 -12.35 -10.63 -17.75
N PRO A 450 -11.90 -9.39 -17.51
CA PRO A 450 -12.68 -8.17 -17.76
C PRO A 450 -12.99 -7.95 -19.25
N THR A 451 -12.25 -8.56 -20.19
CA THR A 451 -12.52 -8.42 -21.62
C THR A 451 -13.81 -9.11 -22.07
N LYS A 452 -14.36 -10.03 -21.26
CA LYS A 452 -15.62 -10.71 -21.55
C LYS A 452 -16.86 -9.87 -21.24
N LEU A 453 -16.77 -8.86 -20.37
CA LEU A 453 -17.92 -8.00 -20.04
C LEU A 453 -18.34 -7.14 -21.26
N GLY A 454 -17.37 -6.56 -21.98
CA GLY A 454 -17.62 -5.70 -23.15
C GLY A 454 -18.21 -6.43 -24.37
N ARG A 455 -18.07 -7.76 -24.47
CA ARG A 455 -18.67 -8.57 -25.54
C ARG A 455 -20.05 -9.12 -25.18
N THR A 456 -20.33 -9.30 -23.89
CA THR A 456 -21.59 -9.90 -23.43
C THR A 456 -22.68 -8.84 -23.22
N CYS A 457 -22.34 -7.61 -22.80
CA CYS A 457 -23.30 -6.52 -22.67
C CYS A 457 -23.70 -5.83 -24.00
N ARG A 458 -23.05 -6.15 -25.13
CA ARG A 458 -23.40 -5.60 -26.47
C ARG A 458 -24.18 -6.57 -27.37
N ARG A 459 -24.55 -7.75 -26.86
CA ARG A 459 -25.45 -8.69 -27.54
C ARG A 459 -26.66 -8.93 -26.65
N ASN A 460 -27.57 -7.96 -26.65
CA ASN A 460 -29.01 -8.14 -26.73
C ASN A 460 -29.69 -6.78 -26.86
#